data_AF-A0A8C5JQM4-F1
#
_entry.id   AF-A0A8C5JQM4-F1
#
_cell.length_a   1.000
_cell.length_b   1.000
_cell.length_c   1.000
_cell.angle_alpha   90.00
_cell.angle_beta   90.00
_cell.angle_gamma   90.00
#
_symmetry.space_group_name_H-M   'P 1'
#
loop_
_entity.id
_entity.type
_entity.pdbx_description
1 polymer ?
#
loop_
_entity_poly.entity_id
_entity_poly.type
_entity_poly.pdbx_seq_one_letter_code
_entity_poly.pdbx_strand_id
1 'polypeptide(L)'
;MCHCCLLLILGCFRTDPEKGQKMIRELEHLSYEDRLRVGKARLELNENPDILHQDIQQVRDMIITRPDIGFLRTDDAFILRFLRARKFHQTEAFRLLAQYFQYRQLNLDMFKNFKADDPGIKRALTDGFPGVLENRDHCGRKILLEMISLSHYSIAEDDILRAILLSLEVLIEDQELQINGFILIIDWSNFSFKQASKLTPSILKLAIEGLQDSFPARFGGVHFVNQPWYIHALYTLIKPFLKDKTRKRIFLHGNNLNSLHQLIHPECLPSEFGGTLPPYDMGTWARTLLELLFKCSDFNSSDCAFSSECSKGHLWSVLPSVAGLIVGMGSGSWIPGTELWVVWLSQRQLQQAMAMQASLCECNICTCLTPGTPSMKLLSLQ
;
A
#
# COMPACT_ATOMS: atom_id res chain seq x y z
N MET A 1 -26.48 12.75 5.28
CA MET A 1 -25.99 12.34 6.62
C MET A 1 -25.87 10.81 6.63
N CYS A 2 -24.66 10.25 6.57
CA CYS A 2 -24.49 8.82 6.82
C CYS A 2 -24.98 8.52 8.25
N HIS A 3 -25.98 7.64 8.38
CA HIS A 3 -26.63 7.35 9.66
C HIS A 3 -25.59 6.95 10.74
N CYS A 4 -24.52 6.25 10.37
CA CYS A 4 -23.44 5.86 11.28
C CYS A 4 -22.66 7.05 11.88
N CYS A 5 -22.35 8.10 11.10
CA CYS A 5 -21.58 9.24 11.62
C CYS A 5 -22.42 10.11 12.56
N LEU A 6 -23.71 10.28 12.26
CA LEU A 6 -24.64 10.95 13.18
C LEU A 6 -24.77 10.15 14.48
N LEU A 7 -24.94 8.82 14.39
CA LEU A 7 -25.02 7.95 15.56
C LEU A 7 -23.75 7.98 16.41
N LEU A 8 -22.56 8.15 15.80
CA LEU A 8 -21.29 8.30 16.51
C LEU A 8 -21.18 9.63 17.25
N ILE A 9 -21.56 10.75 16.61
CA ILE A 9 -21.59 12.07 17.26
C ILE A 9 -22.63 12.08 18.40
N LEU A 10 -23.82 11.52 18.16
CA LEU A 10 -24.86 11.35 19.17
C LEU A 10 -24.43 10.40 20.30
N GLY A 11 -23.66 9.36 19.97
CA GLY A 11 -23.08 8.41 20.93
C GLY A 11 -22.08 9.09 21.87
N CYS A 12 -21.21 9.94 21.33
CA CYS A 12 -20.26 10.70 22.14
C CYS A 12 -20.99 11.69 23.08
N PHE A 13 -22.05 12.34 22.59
CA PHE A 13 -22.94 13.16 23.43
C PHE A 13 -23.58 12.39 24.57
N ARG A 14 -23.95 11.12 24.37
CA ARG A 14 -24.55 10.28 25.42
C ARG A 14 -23.54 9.88 26.49
N THR A 15 -22.27 9.68 26.13
CA THR A 15 -21.24 9.23 27.08
C THR A 15 -20.54 10.37 27.80
N ASP A 16 -20.35 11.51 27.13
CA ASP A 16 -19.66 12.69 27.67
C ASP A 16 -20.17 13.97 26.96
N PRO A 17 -21.19 14.64 27.54
CA PRO A 17 -21.82 15.80 26.94
C PRO A 17 -20.89 17.00 26.75
N GLU A 18 -19.92 17.21 27.67
CA GLU A 18 -18.98 18.33 27.60
C GLU A 18 -17.99 18.13 26.45
N LYS A 19 -17.45 16.92 26.32
CA LYS A 19 -16.59 16.55 25.18
C LYS A 19 -17.33 16.64 23.85
N GLY A 20 -18.60 16.23 23.82
CA GLY A 20 -19.47 16.38 22.66
C GLY A 20 -19.67 17.85 22.25
N GLN A 21 -19.98 18.73 23.21
CA GLN A 21 -20.16 20.17 22.95
C GLN A 21 -18.87 20.86 22.51
N LYS A 22 -17.73 20.55 23.12
CA LYS A 22 -16.43 21.08 22.73
C LYS A 22 -16.09 20.70 21.28
N MET A 23 -16.32 19.43 20.91
CA MET A 23 -16.10 18.96 19.54
C MET A 23 -16.98 19.67 18.51
N ILE A 24 -18.26 19.94 18.83
CA ILE A 24 -19.13 20.71 17.91
C ILE A 24 -18.57 22.11 17.68
N ARG A 25 -18.20 22.84 18.75
CA ARG A 25 -17.66 24.21 18.65
C ARG A 25 -16.38 24.26 17.83
N GLU A 26 -15.47 23.31 18.04
CA GLU A 26 -14.22 23.20 17.28
C GLU A 26 -14.45 22.93 15.79
N LEU A 27 -15.57 22.33 15.43
CA LEU A 27 -15.86 21.94 14.05
C LEU A 27 -16.77 22.96 13.34
N GLU A 28 -17.40 23.90 14.03
CA GLU A 28 -18.44 24.82 13.50
C GLU A 28 -18.01 25.61 12.25
N HIS A 29 -16.72 25.93 12.11
CA HIS A 29 -16.17 26.70 11.00
C HIS A 29 -15.88 25.87 9.74
N LEU A 30 -15.94 24.54 9.82
CA LEU A 30 -15.64 23.64 8.71
C LEU A 30 -16.87 23.36 7.83
N SER A 31 -16.61 22.98 6.58
CA SER A 31 -17.64 22.44 5.70
C SER A 31 -18.35 21.24 6.35
N TYR A 32 -19.61 20.97 5.97
CA TYR A 32 -20.34 19.83 6.53
C TYR A 32 -19.59 18.50 6.35
N GLU A 33 -19.00 18.28 5.18
CA GLU A 33 -18.23 17.06 4.89
C GLU A 33 -16.94 16.99 5.70
N ASP A 34 -16.22 18.10 5.87
CA ASP A 34 -15.01 18.14 6.71
C ASP A 34 -15.33 17.88 8.18
N ARG A 35 -16.43 18.42 8.70
CA ARG A 35 -16.89 18.11 10.07
C ARG A 35 -17.13 16.62 10.26
N LEU A 36 -17.76 15.98 9.27
CA LEU A 36 -18.04 14.55 9.31
C LEU A 36 -16.74 13.74 9.33
N ARG A 37 -15.81 14.08 8.44
CA ARG A 37 -14.51 13.44 8.30
C ARG A 37 -13.67 13.57 9.57
N VAL A 38 -13.49 14.79 10.07
CA VAL A 38 -12.68 15.07 11.27
C VAL A 38 -13.32 14.45 12.51
N GLY A 39 -14.64 14.56 12.65
CA GLY A 39 -15.38 13.93 13.75
C GLY A 39 -15.22 12.41 13.76
N LYS A 40 -15.36 11.76 12.61
CA LYS A 40 -15.16 10.31 12.49
C LYS A 40 -13.72 9.89 12.79
N ALA A 41 -12.73 10.60 12.23
CA ALA A 41 -11.31 10.33 12.50
C ALA A 41 -10.99 10.43 13.99
N ARG A 42 -11.49 11.46 14.67
CA ARG A 42 -11.29 11.65 16.11
C ARG A 42 -11.94 10.52 16.93
N LEU A 43 -13.17 10.12 16.60
CA LEU A 43 -13.91 9.11 17.34
C LEU A 43 -13.42 7.67 17.09
N GLU A 44 -13.13 7.32 15.84
CA GLU A 44 -12.78 5.94 15.48
C GLU A 44 -11.28 5.65 15.55
N LEU A 45 -10.45 6.68 15.34
CA LEU A 45 -9.00 6.56 15.17
C LEU A 45 -8.22 7.30 16.25
N ASN A 46 -8.86 8.05 17.14
CA ASN A 46 -8.19 8.92 18.12
C ASN A 46 -7.34 10.02 17.46
N GLU A 47 -7.65 10.42 16.22
CA GLU A 47 -6.95 11.52 15.55
C GLU A 47 -7.20 12.83 16.28
N ASN A 48 -6.12 13.48 16.75
CA ASN A 48 -6.19 14.77 17.42
C ASN A 48 -5.39 15.83 16.64
N PRO A 49 -6.06 16.78 15.98
CA PRO A 49 -5.39 17.81 15.18
C PRO A 49 -4.33 18.61 15.95
N ASP A 50 -4.55 18.85 17.25
CA ASP A 50 -3.68 19.69 18.08
C ASP A 50 -2.29 19.08 18.33
N ILE A 51 -2.19 17.75 18.30
CA ILE A 51 -0.92 17.02 18.55
C ILE A 51 -0.46 16.21 17.34
N LEU A 52 -1.12 16.38 16.18
CA LEU A 52 -0.84 15.62 14.97
C LEU A 52 0.64 15.68 14.56
N HIS A 53 1.24 16.87 14.64
CA HIS A 53 2.66 17.05 14.33
C HIS A 53 3.57 16.25 15.28
N GLN A 54 3.22 16.18 16.57
CA GLN A 54 3.97 15.41 17.57
C GLN A 54 3.84 13.89 17.31
N ASP A 55 2.66 13.42 16.93
CA ASP A 55 2.43 12.02 16.60
C ASP A 55 3.24 11.57 15.38
N ILE A 56 3.29 12.41 14.34
CA ILE A 56 4.11 12.16 13.15
C ILE A 56 5.60 12.17 13.52
N GLN A 57 6.04 13.14 14.33
CA GLN A 57 7.45 13.23 14.74
C GLN A 57 7.90 12.01 15.54
N GLN A 58 7.07 11.50 16.45
CA GLN A 58 7.39 10.27 17.19
C GLN A 58 7.63 9.06 16.25
N VAL A 59 6.84 8.94 15.18
CA VAL A 59 7.07 7.88 14.18
C VAL A 59 8.39 8.10 13.43
N ARG A 60 8.72 9.35 13.07
CA ARG A 60 10.02 9.69 12.45
C ARG A 60 11.20 9.34 13.34
N ASP A 61 11.10 9.63 14.63
CA ASP A 61 12.18 9.32 15.57
C ASP A 61 12.43 7.79 15.62
N MET A 62 11.37 6.98 15.54
CA MET A 62 11.49 5.52 15.45
C MET A 62 12.09 5.06 14.11
N ILE A 63 11.79 5.72 12.99
CA ILE A 63 12.37 5.41 11.65
C ILE A 63 13.90 5.49 11.70
N ILE A 64 14.46 6.51 12.36
CA ILE A 64 15.91 6.71 12.48
C ILE A 64 16.59 5.52 13.19
N THR A 65 15.87 4.82 14.07
CA THR A 65 16.41 3.65 14.80
C THR A 65 16.58 2.39 13.95
N ARG A 66 16.02 2.36 12.72
CA ARG A 66 16.02 1.19 11.82
C ARG A 66 16.56 1.51 10.42
N PRO A 67 17.82 1.96 10.29
CA PRO A 67 18.41 2.29 8.99
C PRO A 67 18.51 1.08 8.04
N ASP A 68 18.47 -0.14 8.57
CA ASP A 68 18.49 -1.39 7.80
C ASP A 68 17.28 -1.60 6.88
N ILE A 69 16.15 -0.95 7.16
CA ILE A 69 14.91 -1.11 6.38
C ILE A 69 14.90 -0.26 5.11
N GLY A 70 15.69 0.82 5.02
CA GLY A 70 15.73 1.67 3.82
C GLY A 70 14.37 2.31 3.48
N PHE A 71 13.82 3.10 4.40
CA PHE A 71 12.54 3.81 4.21
C PHE A 71 12.63 4.83 3.06
N LEU A 72 11.90 4.59 1.97
CA LEU A 72 11.98 5.43 0.75
C LEU A 72 11.11 6.69 0.80
N ARG A 73 10.10 6.71 1.68
CA ARG A 73 9.12 7.80 1.80
C ARG A 73 8.70 7.98 3.26
N THR A 74 8.76 9.21 3.75
CA THR A 74 8.54 9.56 5.16
C THR A 74 7.90 10.95 5.35
N ASP A 75 7.28 11.50 4.29
CA ASP A 75 6.51 12.75 4.38
C ASP A 75 5.28 12.60 5.30
N ASP A 76 4.75 13.73 5.77
CA ASP A 76 3.63 13.77 6.73
C ASP A 76 2.42 12.98 6.20
N ALA A 77 2.05 13.16 4.93
CA ALA A 77 0.88 12.53 4.33
C ALA A 77 1.06 11.01 4.23
N PHE A 78 2.28 10.53 3.97
CA PHE A 78 2.59 9.10 3.95
C PHE A 78 2.54 8.49 5.35
N ILE A 79 3.21 9.07 6.35
CA ILE A 79 3.21 8.58 7.74
C ILE A 79 1.78 8.56 8.31
N LEU A 80 0.97 9.56 7.95
CA LEU A 80 -0.41 9.67 8.42
C LEU A 80 -1.28 8.46 8.05
N ARG A 81 -1.01 7.79 6.92
CA ARG A 81 -1.71 6.54 6.53
C ARG A 81 -1.54 5.48 7.60
N PHE A 82 -0.33 5.32 8.11
CA PHE A 82 0.03 4.30 9.11
C PHE A 82 -0.52 4.64 10.48
N LEU A 83 -0.47 5.92 10.88
CA LEU A 83 -1.10 6.41 12.11
C LEU A 83 -2.61 6.13 12.09
N ARG A 84 -3.31 6.53 11.03
CA ARG A 84 -4.76 6.27 10.87
C ARG A 84 -5.07 4.77 10.85
N ALA A 85 -4.28 3.97 10.14
CA ALA A 85 -4.42 2.51 10.09
C ALA A 85 -4.25 1.83 11.46
N ARG A 86 -3.54 2.48 12.40
CA ARG A 86 -3.26 1.98 13.75
C ARG A 86 -3.86 2.85 14.85
N LYS A 87 -4.88 3.65 14.53
CA LYS A 87 -5.63 4.48 15.49
C LYS A 87 -4.73 5.35 16.37
N PHE A 88 -3.72 5.94 15.75
CA PHE A 88 -2.75 6.82 16.39
C PHE A 88 -1.93 6.15 17.51
N HIS A 89 -1.85 4.82 17.53
CA HIS A 89 -0.82 4.12 18.32
C HIS A 89 0.51 4.16 17.55
N GLN A 90 1.40 5.06 17.95
CA GLN A 90 2.63 5.43 17.25
C GLN A 90 3.54 4.21 17.04
N THR A 91 3.76 3.40 18.08
CA THR A 91 4.61 2.19 17.98
C THR A 91 4.03 1.17 17.00
N GLU A 92 2.72 0.96 17.00
CA GLU A 92 2.08 0.04 16.06
C GLU A 92 2.07 0.59 14.63
N ALA A 93 1.92 1.91 14.47
CA ALA A 93 2.03 2.60 13.19
C ALA A 93 3.43 2.43 12.60
N PHE A 94 4.47 2.67 13.40
CA PHE A 94 5.86 2.42 13.01
C PHE A 94 6.09 0.94 12.65
N ARG A 95 5.56 0.00 13.44
CA ARG A 95 5.67 -1.43 13.14
C ARG A 95 5.03 -1.81 11.80
N LEU A 96 3.89 -1.21 11.46
CA LEU A 96 3.25 -1.39 10.14
C LEU A 96 4.07 -0.76 9.02
N LEU A 97 4.60 0.45 9.23
CA LEU A 97 5.47 1.14 8.27
C LEU A 97 6.75 0.33 7.97
N ALA A 98 7.39 -0.21 9.01
CA ALA A 98 8.53 -1.11 8.87
C ALA A 98 8.17 -2.37 8.04
N GLN A 99 7.05 -3.02 8.39
CA GLN A 99 6.56 -4.20 7.65
C GLN A 99 6.20 -3.88 6.19
N TYR A 100 5.72 -2.68 5.89
CA TYR A 100 5.39 -2.23 4.53
C TYR A 100 6.62 -2.23 3.61
N PHE A 101 7.75 -1.70 4.08
CA PHE A 101 9.00 -1.67 3.31
C PHE A 101 9.70 -3.03 3.29
N GLN A 102 9.74 -3.72 4.43
CA GLN A 102 10.33 -5.06 4.50
C GLN A 102 9.61 -6.06 3.60
N TYR A 103 8.27 -6.02 3.54
CA TYR A 103 7.49 -6.87 2.64
C TYR A 103 7.88 -6.67 1.18
N ARG A 104 8.15 -5.42 0.76
CA ARG A 104 8.63 -5.13 -0.59
C ARG A 104 10.03 -5.67 -0.86
N GLN A 105 10.93 -5.52 0.12
CA GLN A 105 12.29 -6.03 0.02
C GLN A 105 12.36 -7.55 -0.04
N LEU A 106 11.49 -8.24 0.69
CA LEU A 106 11.44 -9.70 0.71
C LEU A 106 10.75 -10.28 -0.52
N ASN A 107 9.93 -9.50 -1.22
CA ASN A 107 9.12 -9.94 -2.35
C ASN A 107 9.37 -9.09 -3.61
N LEU A 108 10.64 -8.84 -3.94
CA LEU A 108 11.02 -7.94 -5.05
C LEU A 108 10.36 -8.27 -6.38
N ASP A 109 10.14 -9.55 -6.68
CA ASP A 109 9.49 -9.99 -7.92
C ASP A 109 8.06 -9.42 -8.05
N MET A 110 7.33 -9.28 -6.94
CA MET A 110 5.99 -8.68 -6.92
C MET A 110 6.02 -7.19 -7.28
N PHE A 111 7.11 -6.50 -6.94
CA PHE A 111 7.22 -5.04 -7.06
C PHE A 111 8.13 -4.58 -8.22
N LYS A 112 8.63 -5.52 -9.02
CA LYS A 112 9.33 -5.21 -10.26
C LYS A 112 8.36 -4.59 -11.25
N ASN A 113 8.75 -3.49 -11.91
CA ASN A 113 7.93 -2.76 -12.89
C ASN A 113 6.48 -2.54 -12.39
N PHE A 114 6.31 -2.15 -11.12
CA PHE A 114 5.01 -2.06 -10.45
C PHE A 114 4.18 -0.85 -10.92
N LYS A 115 3.75 -0.87 -12.18
CA LYS A 115 3.02 0.19 -12.87
C LYS A 115 1.81 -0.40 -13.61
N ALA A 116 0.78 0.41 -13.83
CA ALA A 116 -0.46 -0.09 -14.44
C ALA A 116 -0.30 -0.46 -15.93
N ASP A 117 0.79 -0.06 -16.58
CA ASP A 117 1.14 -0.42 -17.96
C ASP A 117 1.99 -1.70 -18.07
N ASP A 118 2.44 -2.28 -16.96
CA ASP A 118 3.06 -3.61 -16.94
C ASP A 118 2.10 -4.65 -17.55
N PRO A 119 2.55 -5.52 -18.49
CA PRO A 119 1.65 -6.39 -19.23
C PRO A 119 0.78 -7.31 -18.35
N GLY A 120 1.32 -7.79 -17.23
CA GLY A 120 0.60 -8.66 -16.28
C GLY A 120 -0.45 -7.88 -15.50
N ILE A 121 -0.03 -6.78 -14.87
CA ILE A 121 -0.93 -5.89 -14.12
C ILE A 121 -2.03 -5.31 -15.01
N LYS A 122 -1.67 -4.80 -16.19
CA LYS A 122 -2.61 -4.21 -17.15
C LYS A 122 -3.69 -5.21 -17.57
N ARG A 123 -3.29 -6.47 -17.83
CA ARG A 123 -4.23 -7.54 -18.16
C ARG A 123 -5.16 -7.83 -16.99
N ALA A 124 -4.62 -8.02 -15.79
CA ALA A 124 -5.43 -8.24 -14.59
C ALA A 124 -6.45 -7.12 -14.36
N LEU A 125 -6.02 -5.85 -14.46
CA LEU A 125 -6.92 -4.69 -14.33
C LEU A 125 -8.00 -4.68 -15.41
N THR A 126 -7.64 -4.93 -16.67
CA THR A 126 -8.59 -4.93 -17.80
C THR A 126 -9.64 -6.04 -17.66
N ASP A 127 -9.25 -7.16 -17.08
CA ASP A 127 -10.13 -8.31 -16.80
C ASP A 127 -10.94 -8.12 -15.50
N GLY A 128 -10.85 -6.95 -14.85
CA GLY A 128 -11.64 -6.59 -13.67
C GLY A 128 -11.04 -7.04 -12.33
N PHE A 129 -9.72 -7.20 -12.24
CA PHE A 129 -9.02 -7.60 -11.03
C PHE A 129 -8.06 -6.51 -10.51
N PRO A 130 -8.42 -5.79 -9.42
CA PRO A 130 -9.76 -5.71 -8.84
C PRO A 130 -10.67 -4.79 -9.67
N GLY A 131 -11.98 -5.01 -9.56
CA GLY A 131 -12.98 -4.01 -9.87
C GLY A 131 -13.06 -3.01 -8.71
N VAL A 132 -13.36 -1.74 -9.02
CA VAL A 132 -13.50 -0.68 -8.02
C VAL A 132 -14.79 0.07 -8.31
N LEU A 133 -15.74 0.00 -7.39
CA LEU A 133 -16.98 0.75 -7.55
C LEU A 133 -16.71 2.25 -7.36
N GLU A 134 -17.31 3.06 -8.23
CA GLU A 134 -17.28 4.52 -8.09
C GLU A 134 -17.90 4.94 -6.76
N ASN A 135 -19.06 4.38 -6.46
CA ASN A 135 -19.80 4.61 -5.22
C ASN A 135 -19.11 3.96 -4.02
N ARG A 136 -19.25 4.64 -2.87
CA ARG A 136 -18.88 4.10 -1.55
C ARG A 136 -20.08 3.40 -0.95
N ASP A 137 -19.83 2.55 0.03
CA ASP A 137 -20.91 1.99 0.82
C ASP A 137 -21.55 3.04 1.75
N HIS A 138 -22.63 2.65 2.43
CA HIS A 138 -23.33 3.51 3.39
C HIS A 138 -22.46 3.97 4.58
N CYS A 139 -21.26 3.41 4.80
CA CYS A 139 -20.28 3.83 5.81
C CYS A 139 -19.13 4.70 5.23
N GLY A 140 -19.16 5.01 3.94
CA GLY A 140 -18.12 5.76 3.23
C GLY A 140 -16.92 4.91 2.81
N ARG A 141 -17.00 3.58 2.87
CA ARG A 141 -15.92 2.65 2.50
C ARG A 141 -15.90 2.45 0.98
N LYS A 142 -14.71 2.33 0.40
CA LYS A 142 -14.57 1.98 -1.02
C LYS A 142 -14.82 0.48 -1.21
N ILE A 143 -15.62 0.10 -2.19
CA ILE A 143 -15.95 -1.30 -2.47
C ILE A 143 -15.07 -1.79 -3.62
N LEU A 144 -14.29 -2.84 -3.33
CA LEU A 144 -13.50 -3.60 -4.30
C LEU A 144 -14.26 -4.88 -4.65
N LEU A 145 -14.22 -5.25 -5.93
CA LEU A 145 -14.87 -6.44 -6.48
C LEU A 145 -13.83 -7.38 -7.06
N GLU A 146 -13.99 -8.67 -6.78
CA GLU A 146 -13.24 -9.75 -7.42
C GLU A 146 -14.22 -10.78 -7.97
N MET A 147 -14.42 -10.81 -9.29
CA MET A 147 -15.27 -11.81 -9.95
C MET A 147 -14.42 -12.97 -10.45
N ILE A 148 -14.18 -13.98 -9.61
CA ILE A 148 -13.14 -14.97 -9.90
C ILE A 148 -13.47 -15.84 -11.12
N SER A 149 -14.73 -15.99 -11.52
CA SER A 149 -15.07 -16.68 -12.78
C SER A 149 -14.44 -16.06 -14.01
N LEU A 150 -14.23 -14.74 -14.01
CA LEU A 150 -13.68 -14.00 -15.13
C LEU A 150 -12.16 -14.08 -15.18
N SER A 151 -11.52 -14.72 -14.19
CA SER A 151 -10.08 -14.98 -14.23
C SER A 151 -9.81 -15.97 -15.36
N HIS A 152 -9.36 -15.43 -16.49
CA HIS A 152 -8.89 -16.27 -17.58
C HIS A 152 -7.74 -17.14 -17.08
N TYR A 153 -7.70 -18.41 -17.48
CA TYR A 153 -6.65 -19.36 -17.10
C TYR A 153 -5.21 -18.87 -17.40
N SER A 154 -5.09 -17.82 -18.20
CA SER A 154 -3.85 -17.19 -18.68
C SER A 154 -3.33 -16.03 -17.82
N ILE A 155 -4.02 -15.61 -16.76
CA ILE A 155 -3.50 -14.62 -15.81
C ILE A 155 -2.86 -15.36 -14.65
N ALA A 156 -1.67 -14.93 -14.26
CA ALA A 156 -0.98 -15.48 -13.10
C ALA A 156 -1.51 -14.83 -11.81
N GLU A 157 -1.59 -15.61 -10.73
CA GLU A 157 -2.21 -15.18 -9.47
C GLU A 157 -1.42 -14.06 -8.78
N ASP A 158 -0.11 -14.02 -9.01
CA ASP A 158 0.77 -12.91 -8.62
C ASP A 158 0.39 -11.61 -9.34
N ASP A 159 0.12 -11.62 -10.65
CA ASP A 159 -0.32 -10.43 -11.38
C ASP A 159 -1.64 -9.85 -10.85
N ILE A 160 -2.59 -10.72 -10.46
CA ILE A 160 -3.83 -10.30 -9.79
C ILE A 160 -3.51 -9.60 -8.46
N LEU A 161 -2.67 -10.21 -7.62
CA LEU A 161 -2.26 -9.60 -6.36
C LEU A 161 -1.49 -8.28 -6.57
N ARG A 162 -0.63 -8.20 -7.59
CA ARG A 162 0.09 -6.98 -7.96
C ARG A 162 -0.90 -5.87 -8.35
N ALA A 163 -1.91 -6.19 -9.16
CA ALA A 163 -2.95 -5.23 -9.54
C ALA A 163 -3.80 -4.76 -8.34
N ILE A 164 -4.13 -5.65 -7.39
CA ILE A 164 -4.84 -5.29 -6.15
C ILE A 164 -4.00 -4.33 -5.31
N LEU A 165 -2.74 -4.67 -5.06
CA LEU A 165 -1.83 -3.82 -4.28
C LEU A 165 -1.64 -2.45 -4.94
N LEU A 166 -1.49 -2.42 -6.27
CA LEU A 166 -1.35 -1.16 -7.01
C LEU A 166 -2.60 -0.29 -6.92
N SER A 167 -3.78 -0.92 -7.04
CA SER A 167 -5.06 -0.24 -6.90
C SER A 167 -5.22 0.35 -5.51
N LEU A 168 -4.82 -0.39 -4.47
CA LEU A 168 -4.84 0.08 -3.09
C LEU A 168 -3.86 1.24 -2.86
N GLU A 169 -2.66 1.22 -3.44
CA GLU A 169 -1.70 2.34 -3.36
C GLU A 169 -2.29 3.63 -3.92
N VAL A 170 -3.02 3.55 -5.04
CA VAL A 170 -3.69 4.73 -5.61
C VAL A 170 -4.87 5.17 -4.76
N LEU A 171 -5.69 4.24 -4.30
CA LEU A 171 -6.89 4.56 -3.51
C LEU A 171 -6.56 5.12 -2.12
N ILE A 172 -5.49 4.67 -1.47
CA ILE A 172 -5.14 5.12 -0.12
C ILE A 172 -4.61 6.56 -0.07
N GLU A 173 -4.28 7.17 -1.22
CA GLU A 173 -3.98 8.61 -1.30
C GLU A 173 -5.17 9.47 -0.87
N ASP A 174 -6.41 8.97 -1.05
CA ASP A 174 -7.60 9.62 -0.53
C ASP A 174 -7.68 9.48 1.00
N GLN A 175 -7.58 10.62 1.68
CA GLN A 175 -7.64 10.71 3.15
C GLN A 175 -8.95 10.18 3.72
N GLU A 176 -10.06 10.31 3.00
CA GLU A 176 -11.32 9.73 3.46
C GLU A 176 -11.27 8.20 3.46
N LEU A 177 -10.55 7.58 2.52
CA LEU A 177 -10.40 6.12 2.49
C LEU A 177 -9.44 5.62 3.58
N GLN A 178 -8.50 6.44 4.04
CA GLN A 178 -7.72 6.15 5.24
C GLN A 178 -8.62 6.09 6.50
N ILE A 179 -9.67 6.93 6.54
CA ILE A 179 -10.60 7.05 7.68
C ILE A 179 -11.79 6.09 7.58
N ASN A 180 -12.28 5.79 6.39
CA ASN A 180 -13.44 4.93 6.20
C ASN A 180 -13.01 3.49 5.95
N GLY A 181 -11.97 3.30 5.15
CA GLY A 181 -11.45 2.00 4.76
C GLY A 181 -12.13 1.41 3.53
N PHE A 182 -12.06 0.09 3.42
CA PHE A 182 -12.41 -0.68 2.24
C PHE A 182 -13.35 -1.83 2.58
N ILE A 183 -14.11 -2.27 1.60
CA ILE A 183 -14.84 -3.53 1.57
C ILE A 183 -14.32 -4.32 0.38
N LEU A 184 -14.12 -5.63 0.56
CA LEU A 184 -13.82 -6.54 -0.54
C LEU A 184 -15.00 -7.49 -0.72
N ILE A 185 -15.56 -7.56 -1.92
CA ILE A 185 -16.58 -8.55 -2.30
C ILE A 185 -15.96 -9.49 -3.33
N ILE A 186 -16.00 -10.77 -3.04
CA ILE A 186 -15.40 -11.82 -3.85
C ILE A 186 -16.51 -12.73 -4.34
N ASP A 187 -16.81 -12.67 -5.63
CA ASP A 187 -17.78 -13.54 -6.29
C ASP A 187 -17.11 -14.82 -6.78
N TRP A 188 -17.54 -15.93 -6.21
CA TRP A 188 -17.05 -17.28 -6.50
C TRP A 188 -17.93 -18.02 -7.52
N SER A 189 -18.92 -17.34 -8.11
CA SER A 189 -19.74 -17.90 -9.19
C SER A 189 -18.83 -18.53 -10.25
N ASN A 190 -19.14 -19.77 -10.65
CA ASN A 190 -18.42 -20.55 -11.66
C ASN A 190 -16.89 -20.73 -11.42
N PHE A 191 -16.38 -20.46 -10.21
CA PHE A 191 -14.98 -20.73 -9.91
C PHE A 191 -14.75 -22.21 -9.71
N SER A 192 -14.04 -22.86 -10.64
CA SER A 192 -13.88 -24.32 -10.66
C SER A 192 -12.93 -24.84 -9.58
N PHE A 193 -13.09 -26.10 -9.18
CA PHE A 193 -12.14 -26.77 -8.28
C PHE A 193 -10.71 -26.80 -8.86
N LYS A 194 -10.58 -26.90 -10.19
CA LYS A 194 -9.27 -26.83 -10.87
C LYS A 194 -8.61 -25.47 -10.65
N GLN A 195 -9.34 -24.36 -10.79
CA GLN A 195 -8.80 -23.04 -10.48
C GLN A 195 -8.49 -22.91 -8.98
N ALA A 196 -9.36 -23.42 -8.10
CA ALA A 196 -9.11 -23.43 -6.65
C ALA A 196 -7.82 -24.17 -6.27
N SER A 197 -7.49 -25.26 -6.98
CA SER A 197 -6.25 -26.02 -6.74
C SER A 197 -4.96 -25.26 -7.04
N LYS A 198 -5.03 -24.16 -7.81
CA LYS A 198 -3.89 -23.26 -8.05
C LYS A 198 -3.61 -22.30 -6.90
N LEU A 199 -4.57 -22.10 -5.99
CA LEU A 199 -4.42 -21.26 -4.81
C LEU A 199 -3.54 -21.98 -3.77
N THR A 200 -2.23 -21.90 -3.99
CA THR A 200 -1.24 -22.52 -3.12
C THR A 200 -1.18 -21.81 -1.76
N PRO A 201 -0.75 -22.50 -0.69
CA PRO A 201 -0.58 -21.87 0.61
C PRO A 201 0.39 -20.68 0.58
N SER A 202 1.41 -20.71 -0.30
CA SER A 202 2.38 -19.63 -0.44
C SER A 202 1.76 -18.37 -1.03
N ILE A 203 0.99 -18.47 -2.13
CA ILE A 203 0.35 -17.27 -2.73
C ILE A 203 -0.72 -16.69 -1.80
N LEU A 204 -1.48 -17.54 -1.10
CA LEU A 204 -2.49 -17.10 -0.14
C LEU A 204 -1.85 -16.41 1.08
N LYS A 205 -0.74 -16.97 1.59
CA LYS A 205 0.03 -16.34 2.65
C LYS A 205 0.58 -14.98 2.20
N LEU A 206 1.15 -14.91 1.00
CA LEU A 206 1.68 -13.68 0.41
C LEU A 206 0.58 -12.60 0.34
N ALA A 207 -0.60 -12.94 -0.20
CA ALA A 207 -1.73 -12.03 -0.26
C ALA A 207 -2.19 -11.55 1.13
N ILE A 208 -2.28 -12.46 2.10
CA ILE A 208 -2.70 -12.12 3.47
C ILE A 208 -1.68 -11.22 4.15
N GLU A 209 -0.38 -11.52 4.06
CA GLU A 209 0.68 -10.68 4.63
C GLU A 209 0.67 -9.29 4.00
N GLY A 210 0.58 -9.21 2.67
CA GLY A 210 0.47 -7.95 1.94
C GLY A 210 -0.71 -7.08 2.39
N LEU A 211 -1.92 -7.65 2.43
CA LEU A 211 -3.14 -6.90 2.73
C LEU A 211 -3.38 -6.63 4.22
N GLN A 212 -3.02 -7.56 5.09
CA GLN A 212 -3.32 -7.50 6.52
C GLN A 212 -2.19 -6.84 7.33
N ASP A 213 -0.95 -7.18 7.01
CA ASP A 213 0.20 -6.97 7.89
C ASP A 213 1.16 -5.90 7.36
N SER A 214 1.14 -5.66 6.05
CA SER A 214 2.09 -4.77 5.38
C SER A 214 1.46 -3.58 4.67
N PHE A 215 0.13 -3.51 4.50
CA PHE A 215 -0.53 -2.38 3.85
C PHE A 215 -1.38 -1.55 4.83
N PRO A 216 -1.35 -0.20 4.78
CA PRO A 216 -2.09 0.68 5.70
C PRO A 216 -3.59 0.78 5.38
N ALA A 217 -4.22 -0.29 4.89
CA ALA A 217 -5.66 -0.33 4.62
C ALA A 217 -6.44 -0.81 5.84
N ARG A 218 -7.68 -0.33 5.94
CA ARG A 218 -8.66 -0.78 6.94
C ARG A 218 -9.80 -1.50 6.24
N PHE A 219 -9.75 -2.82 6.18
CA PHE A 219 -10.87 -3.60 5.64
C PHE A 219 -12.00 -3.70 6.66
N GLY A 220 -13.17 -3.16 6.33
CA GLY A 220 -14.38 -3.28 7.13
C GLY A 220 -15.04 -4.66 7.03
N GLY A 221 -14.79 -5.39 5.94
CA GLY A 221 -15.35 -6.70 5.65
C GLY A 221 -14.77 -7.29 4.36
N VAL A 222 -14.68 -8.61 4.32
CA VAL A 222 -14.36 -9.42 3.15
C VAL A 222 -15.51 -10.40 2.96
N HIS A 223 -16.26 -10.23 1.87
CA HIS A 223 -17.55 -10.86 1.64
C HIS A 223 -17.43 -11.85 0.48
N PHE A 224 -17.55 -13.13 0.78
CA PHE A 224 -17.58 -14.20 -0.21
C PHE A 224 -19.04 -14.46 -0.58
N VAL A 225 -19.37 -14.36 -1.86
CA VAL A 225 -20.69 -14.68 -2.41
C VAL A 225 -20.59 -15.80 -3.44
N ASN A 226 -21.66 -16.56 -3.60
CA ASN A 226 -21.78 -17.68 -4.53
C ASN A 226 -20.66 -18.74 -4.36
N GLN A 227 -20.12 -18.86 -3.15
CA GLN A 227 -19.00 -19.75 -2.91
C GLN A 227 -19.42 -21.23 -2.83
N PRO A 228 -18.69 -22.14 -3.49
CA PRO A 228 -18.98 -23.56 -3.51
C PRO A 228 -18.60 -24.25 -2.19
N TRP A 229 -19.04 -25.51 -2.01
CA TRP A 229 -18.83 -26.28 -0.78
C TRP A 229 -17.36 -26.40 -0.35
N TYR A 230 -16.40 -26.39 -1.28
CA TYR A 230 -14.97 -26.50 -0.98
C TYR A 230 -14.34 -25.22 -0.46
N ILE A 231 -15.06 -24.10 -0.36
CA ILE A 231 -14.54 -22.88 0.28
C ILE A 231 -14.07 -23.14 1.72
N HIS A 232 -14.70 -24.09 2.43
CA HIS A 232 -14.34 -24.42 3.81
C HIS A 232 -12.95 -25.04 3.91
N ALA A 233 -12.53 -25.82 2.90
CA ALA A 233 -11.19 -26.37 2.84
C ALA A 233 -10.17 -25.25 2.62
N LEU A 234 -10.45 -24.33 1.69
CA LEU A 234 -9.60 -23.16 1.46
C LEU A 234 -9.52 -22.24 2.68
N TYR A 235 -10.66 -21.97 3.33
CA TYR A 235 -10.70 -21.18 4.57
C TYR A 235 -9.85 -21.83 5.67
N THR A 236 -9.93 -23.16 5.81
CA THR A 236 -9.10 -23.91 6.76
C THR A 236 -7.61 -23.76 6.44
N LEU A 237 -7.25 -23.73 5.15
CA LEU A 237 -5.87 -23.53 4.71
C LEU A 237 -5.33 -22.14 5.06
N ILE A 238 -6.14 -21.09 4.92
CA ILE A 238 -5.70 -19.71 5.20
C ILE A 238 -5.85 -19.29 6.67
N LYS A 239 -6.70 -19.98 7.43
CA LYS A 239 -6.99 -19.66 8.84
C LYS A 239 -5.74 -19.48 9.72
N PRO A 240 -4.64 -20.23 9.56
CA PRO A 240 -3.40 -20.02 10.32
C PRO A 240 -2.73 -18.67 10.06
N PHE A 241 -2.92 -18.06 8.89
CA PHE A 241 -2.34 -16.77 8.51
C PHE A 241 -3.22 -15.57 8.90
N LEU A 242 -4.50 -15.83 9.25
CA LEU A 242 -5.47 -14.79 9.57
C LEU A 242 -5.45 -14.41 11.05
N LYS A 243 -5.30 -13.11 11.32
CA LYS A 243 -5.49 -12.52 12.67
C LYS A 243 -6.95 -12.57 13.07
N ASP A 244 -7.22 -12.62 14.38
CA ASP A 244 -8.59 -12.65 14.93
C ASP A 244 -9.52 -11.56 14.37
N LYS A 245 -8.98 -10.35 14.23
CA LYS A 245 -9.71 -9.21 13.69
C LYS A 245 -10.16 -9.44 12.24
N THR A 246 -9.31 -10.04 11.41
CA THR A 246 -9.61 -10.35 10.01
C THR A 246 -10.59 -11.52 9.93
N ARG A 247 -10.41 -12.57 10.75
CA ARG A 247 -11.36 -13.70 10.81
C ARG A 247 -12.79 -13.26 11.11
N LYS A 248 -12.97 -12.32 12.05
CA LYS A 248 -14.28 -11.73 12.39
C LYS A 248 -14.88 -10.87 11.29
N ARG A 249 -14.10 -10.53 10.26
CA ARG A 249 -14.51 -9.68 9.14
C ARG A 249 -14.62 -10.45 7.83
N ILE A 250 -14.43 -11.77 7.85
CA ILE A 250 -14.70 -12.64 6.70
C ILE A 250 -16.13 -13.15 6.83
N PHE A 251 -16.93 -12.89 5.81
CA PHE A 251 -18.33 -13.27 5.74
C PHE A 251 -18.55 -14.22 4.55
N LEU A 252 -19.16 -15.38 4.81
CA LEU A 252 -19.49 -16.38 3.80
C LEU A 252 -21.01 -16.34 3.58
N HIS A 253 -21.46 -15.77 2.47
CA HIS A 253 -22.88 -15.51 2.21
C HIS A 253 -23.58 -16.67 1.47
N GLY A 254 -22.81 -17.51 0.78
CA GLY A 254 -23.35 -18.57 -0.07
C GLY A 254 -24.10 -17.92 -1.22
N ASN A 255 -25.25 -18.50 -1.59
CA ASN A 255 -26.12 -17.94 -2.63
C ASN A 255 -27.14 -16.94 -2.07
N ASN A 256 -27.07 -16.60 -0.77
CA ASN A 256 -28.04 -15.72 -0.12
C ASN A 256 -27.54 -14.28 -0.05
N LEU A 257 -27.82 -13.50 -1.11
CA LEU A 257 -27.47 -12.08 -1.17
C LEU A 257 -28.17 -11.22 -0.11
N ASN A 258 -29.28 -11.66 0.49
CA ASN A 258 -29.90 -10.90 1.59
C ASN A 258 -28.94 -10.77 2.79
N SER A 259 -28.11 -11.78 3.04
CA SER A 259 -27.10 -11.73 4.11
C SER A 259 -25.96 -10.74 3.80
N LEU A 260 -25.67 -10.51 2.51
CA LEU A 260 -24.78 -9.43 2.07
C LEU A 260 -25.46 -8.08 2.29
N HIS A 261 -26.75 -7.97 1.92
CA HIS A 261 -27.52 -6.73 1.99
C HIS A 261 -27.75 -6.21 3.42
N GLN A 262 -27.72 -7.10 4.41
CA GLN A 262 -27.69 -6.72 5.83
C GLN A 262 -26.42 -5.96 6.24
N LEU A 263 -25.32 -6.15 5.50
CA LEU A 263 -24.02 -5.54 5.79
C LEU A 263 -23.63 -4.45 4.79
N ILE A 264 -24.21 -4.46 3.58
CA ILE A 264 -23.93 -3.51 2.50
C ILE A 264 -25.24 -3.20 1.77
N HIS A 265 -25.68 -1.95 1.80
CA HIS A 265 -26.97 -1.58 1.22
C HIS A 265 -27.03 -1.83 -0.31
N PRO A 266 -28.14 -2.37 -0.85
CA PRO A 266 -28.29 -2.63 -2.29
C PRO A 266 -28.05 -1.40 -3.19
N GLU A 267 -28.31 -0.20 -2.69
CA GLU A 267 -28.14 1.06 -3.43
C GLU A 267 -26.69 1.35 -3.85
N CYS A 268 -25.71 0.77 -3.16
CA CYS A 268 -24.29 0.92 -3.48
C CYS A 268 -23.71 -0.25 -4.27
N LEU A 269 -24.54 -1.22 -4.68
CA LEU A 269 -24.11 -2.45 -5.34
C LEU A 269 -24.62 -2.53 -6.80
N PRO A 270 -23.83 -3.12 -7.72
CA PRO A 270 -24.29 -3.53 -9.04
C PRO A 270 -25.38 -4.60 -8.99
N SER A 271 -26.12 -4.72 -10.10
CA SER A 271 -27.21 -5.70 -10.27
C SER A 271 -26.79 -7.17 -10.03
N GLU A 272 -25.55 -7.52 -10.31
CA GLU A 272 -24.94 -8.85 -10.15
C GLU A 272 -24.87 -9.26 -8.67
N PHE A 273 -24.81 -8.28 -7.78
CA PHE A 273 -24.84 -8.46 -6.33
C PHE A 273 -26.22 -8.14 -5.74
N GLY A 274 -27.27 -8.13 -6.57
CA GLY A 274 -28.65 -7.84 -6.16
C GLY A 274 -28.88 -6.38 -5.77
N GLY A 275 -28.03 -5.47 -6.27
CA GLY A 275 -28.14 -4.04 -6.02
C GLY A 275 -28.96 -3.28 -7.07
N THR A 276 -29.01 -1.96 -6.93
CA THR A 276 -29.78 -1.07 -7.82
C THR A 276 -28.92 -0.32 -8.83
N LEU A 277 -27.59 -0.44 -8.75
CA LEU A 277 -26.71 0.16 -9.75
C LEU A 277 -26.70 -0.69 -11.04
N PRO A 278 -26.34 -0.08 -12.19
CA PRO A 278 -26.13 -0.81 -13.42
C PRO A 278 -25.09 -1.94 -13.27
N PRO A 279 -25.07 -2.91 -14.20
CA PRO A 279 -24.00 -3.90 -14.29
C PRO A 279 -22.62 -3.25 -14.24
N TYR A 280 -21.68 -3.87 -13.52
CA TYR A 280 -20.35 -3.31 -13.37
C TYR A 280 -19.52 -3.55 -14.64
N ASP A 281 -19.02 -2.47 -15.25
CA ASP A 281 -18.07 -2.58 -16.35
C ASP A 281 -16.66 -2.81 -15.80
N MET A 282 -16.15 -4.04 -15.99
CA MET A 282 -14.84 -4.52 -15.52
C MET A 282 -13.68 -3.60 -15.93
N GLY A 283 -13.75 -2.99 -17.12
CA GLY A 283 -12.69 -2.14 -17.64
C GLY A 283 -12.66 -0.74 -17.04
N THR A 284 -13.68 -0.34 -16.26
CA THR A 284 -13.81 1.03 -15.73
C THR A 284 -12.62 1.44 -14.87
N TRP A 285 -12.22 0.55 -13.97
CA TRP A 285 -11.09 0.84 -13.09
C TRP A 285 -9.75 0.85 -13.85
N ALA A 286 -9.56 -0.07 -14.79
CA ALA A 286 -8.37 -0.08 -15.64
C ALA A 286 -8.20 1.23 -16.42
N ARG A 287 -9.28 1.72 -17.04
CA ARG A 287 -9.26 3.01 -17.76
C ARG A 287 -8.93 4.16 -16.81
N THR A 288 -9.54 4.20 -15.64
CA THR A 288 -9.27 5.23 -14.62
C THR A 288 -7.79 5.25 -14.23
N LEU A 289 -7.19 4.08 -13.91
CA LEU A 289 -5.79 4.00 -13.54
C LEU A 289 -4.84 4.38 -14.69
N LEU A 290 -5.11 3.89 -15.89
CA LEU A 290 -4.28 4.18 -17.07
C LEU A 290 -4.36 5.67 -17.44
N GLU A 291 -5.52 6.32 -17.34
CA GLU A 291 -5.67 7.76 -17.54
C GLU A 291 -4.90 8.60 -16.52
N LEU A 292 -4.88 8.17 -15.25
CA LEU A 292 -4.07 8.82 -14.22
C LEU A 292 -2.57 8.74 -14.54
N LEU A 293 -2.09 7.63 -15.12
CA LEU A 293 -0.70 7.52 -15.58
C LEU A 293 -0.37 8.53 -16.66
N PHE A 294 -1.23 8.66 -17.68
CA PHE A 294 -1.00 9.60 -18.78
C PHE A 294 -0.93 11.05 -18.29
N LYS A 295 -1.82 11.45 -17.39
CA LYS A 295 -1.79 12.80 -16.79
C LYS A 295 -0.51 13.05 -16.00
N CYS A 296 0.02 12.02 -15.34
CA CYS A 296 1.30 12.12 -14.62
C CYS A 296 2.52 12.16 -15.54
N SER A 297 2.47 11.57 -16.75
CA SER A 297 3.56 11.68 -17.72
C SER A 297 3.60 13.02 -18.44
N ASP A 298 2.46 13.70 -18.59
CA ASP A 298 2.36 15.01 -19.26
C ASP A 298 2.82 16.17 -18.37
N PHE A 299 2.74 16.02 -17.04
CA PHE A 299 3.31 16.96 -16.08
C PHE A 299 4.72 16.50 -15.68
N ASN A 300 5.76 17.18 -16.18
CA ASN A 300 7.13 17.14 -15.65
C ASN A 300 7.21 17.71 -14.22
N SER A 301 6.42 17.18 -13.28
CA SER A 301 6.40 17.61 -11.89
C SER A 301 6.86 16.47 -10.99
N SER A 302 7.76 16.81 -10.08
CA SER A 302 8.21 16.02 -8.94
C SER A 302 7.09 15.55 -8.00
N ASP A 303 5.83 15.89 -8.29
CA ASP A 303 4.67 15.70 -7.40
C ASP A 303 3.85 14.44 -7.73
N CYS A 304 4.16 13.73 -8.82
CA CYS A 304 3.58 12.42 -9.06
C CYS A 304 4.22 11.38 -8.13
N ALA A 305 3.66 11.27 -6.91
CA ALA A 305 4.02 10.26 -5.90
C ALA A 305 3.99 8.82 -6.43
N PHE A 306 3.29 8.58 -7.54
CA PHE A 306 3.24 7.30 -8.23
C PHE A 306 4.57 6.88 -8.89
N SER A 307 5.40 7.84 -9.36
CA SER A 307 6.61 7.52 -10.13
C SER A 307 7.86 7.36 -9.25
N SER A 308 7.94 8.06 -8.12
CA SER A 308 9.19 8.19 -7.36
C SER A 308 9.53 6.95 -6.53
N GLU A 309 8.54 6.23 -6.01
CA GLU A 309 8.77 4.94 -5.31
C GLU A 309 8.94 3.78 -6.29
N CYS A 310 8.17 3.74 -7.38
CA CYS A 310 8.23 2.64 -8.33
C CYS A 310 9.49 2.67 -9.23
N SER A 311 10.00 3.86 -9.58
CA SER A 311 11.18 4.00 -10.46
C SER A 311 12.50 3.88 -9.70
N LYS A 312 12.52 4.15 -8.39
CA LYS A 312 13.72 4.00 -7.53
C LYS A 312 14.01 2.54 -7.14
N GLY A 313 13.10 1.61 -7.43
CA GLY A 313 13.36 0.16 -7.32
C GLY A 313 14.54 -0.33 -8.18
N HIS A 314 14.98 0.46 -9.18
CA HIS A 314 16.18 0.18 -9.97
C HIS A 314 17.50 0.45 -9.24
N LEU A 315 17.51 1.13 -8.08
CA LEU A 315 18.75 1.38 -7.34
C LEU A 315 19.20 0.21 -6.45
N TRP A 316 18.44 -0.89 -6.40
CA TRP A 316 18.89 -2.12 -5.72
C TRP A 316 19.81 -2.98 -6.60
N SER A 317 19.92 -2.69 -7.90
CA SER A 317 20.84 -3.39 -8.81
C SER A 317 22.18 -2.67 -9.02
N VAL A 318 22.50 -1.63 -8.25
CA VAL A 318 23.79 -0.92 -8.36
C VAL A 318 24.46 -0.79 -6.99
N LEU A 319 24.74 -1.92 -6.35
CA LEU A 319 25.98 -2.17 -5.62
C LEU A 319 26.49 -3.56 -6.03
N PRO A 320 27.79 -3.72 -6.28
CA PRO A 320 28.22 -4.13 -7.60
C PRO A 320 28.58 -5.61 -7.66
N SER A 321 28.47 -6.16 -8.86
CA SER A 321 29.32 -7.25 -9.34
C SER A 321 30.80 -6.84 -9.21
N VAL A 322 31.36 -6.92 -8.00
CA VAL A 322 32.81 -7.01 -7.75
C VAL A 322 33.09 -8.42 -7.22
N ALA A 323 32.66 -9.41 -7.99
CA ALA A 323 33.11 -10.80 -7.88
C ALA A 323 33.69 -11.30 -9.22
N GLY A 324 34.09 -10.37 -10.09
CA GLY A 324 34.54 -10.66 -11.45
C GLY A 324 35.64 -9.70 -11.89
N LEU A 325 36.69 -9.57 -11.08
CA LEU A 325 37.93 -8.89 -11.46
C LEU A 325 39.17 -9.58 -10.86
N ILE A 326 39.14 -10.91 -10.74
CA ILE A 326 40.36 -11.75 -10.64
C ILE A 326 40.08 -13.11 -11.31
N VAL A 327 39.83 -13.14 -12.62
CA VAL A 327 40.15 -14.31 -13.45
C VAL A 327 40.49 -13.81 -14.85
N GLY A 328 41.79 -13.70 -15.13
CA GLY A 328 42.29 -13.36 -16.46
C GLY A 328 43.80 -13.30 -16.47
N MET A 329 44.41 -14.39 -16.98
CA MET A 329 45.85 -14.56 -17.28
C MET A 329 46.72 -14.76 -16.04
N GLY A 330 47.56 -15.77 -15.88
CA GLY A 330 48.05 -16.85 -16.72
C GLY A 330 49.29 -17.42 -15.99
N SER A 331 49.44 -18.75 -16.00
CA SER A 331 50.70 -19.50 -15.81
C SER A 331 51.87 -18.88 -15.01
N GLY A 332 52.25 -19.51 -13.89
CA GLY A 332 53.65 -19.51 -13.44
C GLY A 332 53.90 -19.44 -11.94
N SER A 333 54.33 -20.57 -11.37
CA SER A 333 55.32 -20.72 -10.30
C SER A 333 55.05 -20.18 -8.89
N TRP A 334 55.08 -21.12 -7.94
CA TRP A 334 55.24 -20.92 -6.51
C TRP A 334 56.56 -20.22 -6.15
N ILE A 335 56.50 -19.23 -5.25
CA ILE A 335 57.63 -18.78 -4.41
C ILE A 335 57.08 -18.50 -2.99
N PRO A 336 57.66 -19.07 -1.91
CA PRO A 336 57.18 -18.86 -0.54
C PRO A 336 57.87 -17.67 0.15
N GLY A 337 57.11 -16.95 0.98
CA GLY A 337 57.63 -16.02 1.98
C GLY A 337 57.53 -14.55 1.60
N THR A 338 56.52 -13.86 2.11
CA THR A 338 56.55 -12.47 2.59
C THR A 338 55.16 -12.16 3.16
N GLU A 339 55.07 -12.15 4.49
CA GLU A 339 53.98 -11.48 5.22
C GLU A 339 54.00 -9.98 4.85
N LEU A 340 52.83 -9.31 4.80
CA LEU A 340 52.61 -7.91 5.22
C LEU A 340 51.16 -7.44 4.88
N TRP A 341 50.42 -7.12 5.94
CA TRP A 341 49.26 -6.20 6.08
C TRP A 341 47.96 -6.43 5.30
N VAL A 342 47.06 -7.21 5.90
CA VAL A 342 45.61 -7.06 5.70
C VAL A 342 45.11 -5.94 6.62
N VAL A 343 44.80 -4.77 6.05
CA VAL A 343 44.09 -3.69 6.77
C VAL A 343 42.62 -4.09 6.91
N TRP A 344 42.22 -4.40 8.14
CA TRP A 344 40.82 -4.50 8.53
C TRP A 344 40.19 -3.09 8.52
N LEU A 345 39.43 -2.77 7.48
CA LEU A 345 38.49 -1.65 7.55
C LEU A 345 37.34 -2.07 8.47
N SER A 346 37.28 -1.47 9.65
CA SER A 346 36.15 -1.66 10.56
C SER A 346 34.87 -1.14 9.93
N GLN A 347 33.74 -1.79 10.23
CA GLN A 347 32.38 -1.48 9.77
C GLN A 347 32.00 0.01 9.93
N ARG A 348 32.66 0.72 10.84
CA ARG A 348 32.52 2.17 11.09
C ARG A 348 33.05 3.06 9.96
N GLN A 349 34.10 2.65 9.27
CA GLN A 349 34.68 3.43 8.16
C GLN A 349 33.88 3.27 6.86
N LEU A 350 33.29 2.10 6.63
CA LEU A 350 32.30 1.88 5.57
C LEU A 350 31.02 2.72 5.79
N GLN A 351 30.55 2.82 7.04
CA GLN A 351 29.42 3.70 7.38
C GLN A 351 29.74 5.19 7.22
N GLN A 352 30.97 5.63 7.54
CA GLN A 352 31.40 7.02 7.31
C GLN A 352 31.53 7.36 5.83
N ALA A 353 32.02 6.44 4.99
CA ALA A 353 32.08 6.62 3.54
C ALA A 353 30.68 6.72 2.90
N MET A 354 29.73 5.89 3.36
CA MET A 354 28.34 5.95 2.91
C MET A 354 27.62 7.22 3.40
N ALA A 355 27.93 7.72 4.61
CA ALA A 355 27.39 8.97 5.12
C ALA A 355 27.91 10.20 4.37
N MET A 356 29.17 10.19 3.91
CA MET A 356 29.72 11.26 3.05
C MET A 356 29.10 11.29 1.65
N GLN A 357 28.64 10.15 1.13
CA GLN A 357 27.93 10.08 -0.15
C GLN A 357 26.46 10.54 -0.03
N ALA A 358 25.83 10.34 1.12
CA ALA A 358 24.49 10.85 1.41
C ALA A 358 24.49 12.38 1.57
N SER A 359 25.49 12.97 2.22
CA SER A 359 25.58 14.44 2.39
C SER A 359 25.87 15.18 1.07
N LEU A 360 26.52 14.54 0.10
CA LEU A 360 26.71 15.09 -1.25
C LEU A 360 25.41 15.08 -2.08
N CYS A 361 24.42 14.26 -1.74
CA CYS A 361 23.08 14.31 -2.33
C CYS A 361 22.16 15.39 -1.73
N GLU A 362 22.47 15.89 -0.52
CA GLU A 362 21.70 16.94 0.15
C GLU A 362 22.14 18.37 -0.22
N CYS A 363 23.23 18.52 -0.99
CA CYS A 363 23.69 19.80 -1.54
C CYS A 363 23.33 19.95 -3.02
N ASN A 364 22.04 19.92 -3.37
CA ASN A 364 21.57 20.50 -4.64
C ASN A 364 20.89 21.85 -4.36
N ILE A 365 21.72 22.85 -4.10
CA ILE A 365 21.36 24.25 -4.28
C ILE A 365 21.24 24.48 -5.79
N CYS A 366 20.09 25.02 -6.20
CA CYS A 366 19.83 25.46 -7.56
C CYS A 366 20.88 26.46 -8.04
N THR A 367 21.56 26.14 -9.14
CA THR A 367 22.09 27.16 -10.06
C THR A 367 21.78 26.75 -11.49
N CYS A 368 20.79 27.43 -12.08
CA CYS A 368 20.53 27.44 -13.51
C CYS A 368 21.75 28.00 -14.24
N LEU A 369 22.38 27.22 -15.12
CA LEU A 369 23.36 27.72 -16.08
C LEU A 369 22.82 27.49 -17.49
N THR A 370 22.49 28.59 -18.16
CA THR A 370 22.17 28.68 -19.60
C THR A 370 23.38 28.32 -20.47
N PRO A 371 23.19 27.75 -21.67
CA PRO A 371 24.30 27.23 -22.48
C PRO A 371 25.00 28.36 -23.26
N GLY A 372 26.32 28.50 -23.05
CA GLY A 372 27.19 29.30 -23.92
C GLY A 372 28.58 29.57 -23.33
N THR A 373 29.62 29.04 -23.99
CA THR A 373 31.08 29.36 -23.90
C THR A 373 31.96 28.67 -22.82
N PRO A 374 33.28 28.44 -23.10
CA PRO A 374 33.89 27.11 -22.97
C PRO A 374 34.90 26.92 -21.81
N SER A 375 35.07 25.64 -21.44
CA SER A 375 36.23 24.96 -20.81
C SER A 375 37.19 25.77 -19.92
N MET A 376 37.20 25.46 -18.62
CA MET A 376 38.37 25.67 -17.77
C MET A 376 38.74 24.40 -17.00
N LYS A 377 40.04 24.12 -17.03
CA LYS A 377 40.77 22.97 -16.50
C LYS A 377 40.63 22.85 -14.97
N LEU A 378 40.39 21.63 -14.50
CA LEU A 378 40.59 21.25 -13.10
C LEU A 378 42.09 21.13 -12.82
N LEU A 379 42.59 22.01 -11.95
CA LEU A 379 43.88 21.89 -11.28
C LEU A 379 43.72 20.91 -10.10
N SER A 380 44.57 19.88 -10.10
CA SER A 380 44.82 18.97 -8.99
C SER A 380 45.45 19.71 -7.82
N LEU A 381 44.97 19.46 -6.60
CA LEU A 381 45.75 19.70 -5.38
C LEU A 381 45.68 18.49 -4.45
N GLN A 382 46.84 18.26 -3.86
CA GLN A 382 47.41 17.08 -3.19
C GLN A 382 46.61 16.47 -2.04
#